data_AF-A0A1Y4RFA5-F1
#
_entry.id   AF-A0A1Y4RFA5-F1
#
_cell.length_a   1.000
_cell.length_b   1.000
_cell.length_c   1.000
_cell.angle_alpha   90.00
_cell.angle_beta   90.00
_cell.angle_gamma   90.00
#
_symmetry.space_group_name_H-M   'P 1'
#
loop_
_entity.id
_entity.type
_entity.pdbx_description
1 polymer ?
#
loop_
_entity_poly.entity_id
_entity_poly.type
_entity_poly.pdbx_seq_one_letter_code
_entity_poly.pdbx_strand_id
1 'polypeptide(L)'
;MSAIEKLKAQQAKVKEGSPQWMVAEQLMDLCRAEPVCAELLDQDLEVEAMSIVEAEKKIKAFADQHEVGNFACVTPADSDRILREFYGLPRRGETAAPGPLALDLADFLG
;
A
#
# COMPACT_ATOMS: atom_id res chain seq x y z
N MET A 1 6.22 10.62 12.96
CA MET A 1 7.08 9.72 12.16
C MET A 1 6.59 9.82 10.74
N SER A 2 7.48 9.91 9.75
CA SER A 2 7.10 9.84 8.34
C SER A 2 6.64 8.43 7.94
N ALA A 3 5.94 8.30 6.82
CA ALA A 3 5.57 7.00 6.25
C ALA A 3 6.78 6.06 6.12
N ILE A 4 7.92 6.57 5.67
CA ILE A 4 9.16 5.77 5.53
C ILE A 4 9.65 5.27 6.89
N GLU A 5 9.59 6.08 7.95
CA GLU A 5 9.97 5.65 9.30
C GLU A 5 9.01 4.58 9.84
N LYS A 6 7.70 4.73 9.60
CA LYS A 6 6.68 3.73 9.97
C LYS A 6 6.90 2.42 9.22
N LEU A 7 7.16 2.47 7.92
CA LEU A 7 7.50 1.30 7.11
C LEU A 7 8.73 0.58 7.64
N LYS A 8 9.82 1.31 7.94
CA LYS A 8 11.03 0.73 8.55
C LYS A 8 10.76 0.10 9.92
N ALA A 9 9.92 0.74 10.74
CA ALA A 9 9.55 0.21 12.05
C ALA A 9 8.75 -1.10 11.95
N GLN A 10 7.87 -1.23 10.95
CA GLN A 10 7.18 -2.49 10.66
C GLN A 10 8.13 -3.53 10.05
N GLN A 11 9.00 -3.11 9.14
CA GLN A 11 10.00 -3.95 8.47
C GLN A 11 10.98 -4.59 9.47
N ALA A 12 11.37 -3.87 10.53
CA ALA A 12 12.22 -4.40 11.60
C ALA A 12 11.58 -5.53 12.43
N LYS A 13 10.25 -5.69 12.35
CA LYS A 13 9.50 -6.76 13.04
C LYS A 13 9.40 -8.05 12.21
N VAL A 14 9.80 -8.01 10.94
CA VAL A 14 9.73 -9.15 10.02
C VAL A 14 11.13 -9.55 9.55
N LYS A 15 11.25 -10.77 9.03
CA LYS A 15 12.53 -11.29 8.55
C LYS A 15 12.98 -10.52 7.31
N GLU A 16 14.24 -10.10 7.28
CA GLU A 16 14.86 -9.53 6.08
C GLU A 16 14.75 -10.50 4.89
N GLY A 17 14.37 -9.99 3.72
CA GLY A 17 14.12 -10.84 2.54
C GLY A 17 12.77 -11.55 2.53
N SER A 18 11.94 -11.41 3.57
CA SER A 18 10.58 -11.98 3.56
C SER A 18 9.63 -11.21 2.62
N PRO A 19 8.51 -11.81 2.20
CA PRO A 19 7.51 -11.12 1.39
C PRO A 19 7.03 -9.80 2.01
N GLN A 20 6.75 -9.78 3.33
CA GLN A 20 6.30 -8.58 4.04
C GLN A 20 7.38 -7.50 4.05
N TRP A 21 8.64 -7.91 4.19
CA TRP A 21 9.79 -7.00 4.12
C TRP A 21 9.92 -6.37 2.72
N MET A 22 9.69 -7.14 1.66
CA MET A 22 9.73 -6.65 0.27
C MET A 22 8.59 -5.69 -0.06
N VAL A 23 7.41 -5.90 0.53
CA VAL A 23 6.30 -4.93 0.44
C VAL A 23 6.71 -3.59 1.04
N ALA A 24 7.39 -3.59 2.20
CA ALA A 24 7.88 -2.35 2.80
C ALA A 24 8.90 -1.63 1.91
N GLU A 25 9.84 -2.34 1.28
CA GLU A 25 10.79 -1.74 0.32
C GLU A 25 10.06 -1.06 -0.84
N GLN A 26 9.11 -1.75 -1.45
CA GLN A 26 8.37 -1.22 -2.58
C GLN A 26 7.55 0.02 -2.19
N LEU A 27 6.91 0.02 -1.01
CA LEU A 27 6.19 1.18 -0.50
C LEU A 27 7.14 2.34 -0.18
N MET A 28 8.35 2.08 0.31
CA MET A 28 9.35 3.12 0.52
C MET A 28 9.82 3.74 -0.80
N ASP A 29 10.04 2.93 -1.83
CA ASP A 29 10.35 3.44 -3.18
C ASP A 29 9.23 4.29 -3.75
N LEU A 30 7.98 3.88 -3.52
CA LEU A 30 6.79 4.63 -3.88
C LEU A 30 6.73 5.98 -3.14
N CYS A 31 6.97 6.01 -1.83
CA CYS A 31 7.03 7.24 -1.05
C CYS A 31 8.14 8.21 -1.53
N ARG A 32 9.29 7.69 -1.97
CA ARG A 32 10.39 8.51 -2.51
C ARG A 32 10.04 9.11 -3.87
N ALA A 33 9.32 8.36 -4.70
CA ALA A 33 8.94 8.79 -6.04
C ALA A 33 7.72 9.74 -6.04
N GLU A 34 6.75 9.50 -5.15
CA GLU A 34 5.43 10.13 -5.17
C GLU A 34 5.07 10.65 -3.76
N PRO A 35 5.41 11.91 -3.41
CA PRO A 35 5.15 12.47 -2.09
C PRO A 35 3.68 12.45 -1.67
N VAL A 36 2.74 12.59 -2.62
CA VAL A 36 1.29 12.53 -2.36
C VAL A 36 0.89 11.18 -1.76
N CYS A 37 1.46 10.09 -2.26
CA CYS A 37 1.20 8.76 -1.73
C CYS A 37 1.84 8.56 -0.35
N ALA A 38 2.96 9.22 -0.07
CA ALA A 38 3.59 9.16 1.24
C ALA A 38 2.70 9.75 2.34
N GLU A 39 1.97 10.84 2.07
CA GLU A 39 1.03 11.45 3.02
C GLU A 39 -0.17 10.54 3.33
N LEU A 40 -0.67 9.80 2.35
CA LEU A 40 -1.74 8.82 2.54
C LEU A 40 -1.26 7.61 3.34
N LEU A 41 -0.10 7.06 2.96
CA LEU A 41 0.51 5.94 3.67
C LEU A 41 0.88 6.30 5.12
N ASP A 42 1.27 7.55 5.38
CA ASP A 42 1.58 7.98 6.74
C ASP A 42 0.37 7.80 7.67
N GLN A 43 -0.83 8.20 7.21
CA GLN A 43 -2.07 8.06 7.97
C GLN A 43 -2.49 6.59 8.07
N ASP A 44 -2.48 5.86 6.96
CA ASP A 44 -2.94 4.48 6.93
C ASP A 44 -2.09 3.55 7.79
N LEU A 45 -0.76 3.70 7.78
CA LEU A 45 0.16 2.82 8.51
C LEU A 45 0.07 2.92 10.04
N GLU A 46 -0.74 3.84 10.58
CA GLU A 46 -1.11 3.86 12.00
C GLU A 46 -2.18 2.83 12.35
N VAL A 47 -2.94 2.36 11.35
CA VAL A 47 -3.99 1.37 11.50
C VAL A 47 -3.43 -0.03 11.26
N GLU A 48 -3.62 -0.94 12.22
CA GLU A 48 -3.09 -2.31 12.13
C GLU A 48 -3.61 -3.08 10.91
N ALA A 49 -4.87 -2.84 10.53
CA ALA A 49 -5.50 -3.42 9.34
C ALA A 49 -4.88 -2.95 8.02
N MET A 50 -4.06 -1.89 8.04
CA MET A 50 -3.34 -1.33 6.89
C MET A 50 -1.83 -1.60 6.98
N SER A 51 -1.40 -2.57 7.80
CA SER A 51 0.01 -2.93 7.95
C SER A 51 0.61 -3.61 6.71
N ILE A 52 1.95 -3.66 6.64
CA ILE A 52 2.68 -4.35 5.57
C ILE A 52 2.36 -5.86 5.51
N VAL A 53 1.91 -6.45 6.62
CA VAL A 53 1.50 -7.86 6.69
C VAL A 53 0.16 -8.05 5.99
N GLU A 54 -0.80 -7.15 6.22
CA GLU A 54 -2.10 -7.19 5.54
C GLU A 54 -1.95 -6.87 4.04
N ALA A 55 -1.08 -5.93 3.69
CA ALA A 55 -0.75 -5.62 2.30
C ALA A 55 -0.14 -6.83 1.57
N GLU A 56 0.80 -7.54 2.21
CA GLU A 56 1.38 -8.77 1.65
C GLU A 56 0.33 -9.86 1.42
N LYS A 57 -0.64 -10.03 2.32
CA LYS A 57 -1.75 -10.98 2.11
C LYS A 57 -2.55 -10.69 0.84
N LYS A 58 -2.70 -9.41 0.44
CA LYS A 58 -3.37 -9.06 -0.82
C LYS A 58 -2.57 -9.52 -2.04
N ILE A 59 -1.25 -9.34 -1.99
CA ILE A 59 -0.35 -9.82 -3.04
C ILE A 59 -0.35 -11.34 -3.10
N LYS A 60 -0.28 -12.01 -1.94
CA LYS A 60 -0.38 -13.47 -1.86
C LYS A 60 -1.71 -13.99 -2.42
N ALA A 61 -2.83 -13.37 -2.07
CA ALA A 61 -4.14 -13.78 -2.57
C ALA A 61 -4.21 -13.68 -4.10
N PHE A 62 -3.62 -12.63 -4.69
CA PHE A 62 -3.48 -12.53 -6.14
C PHE A 62 -2.59 -13.62 -6.71
N ALA A 63 -1.44 -13.90 -6.09
CA ALA A 63 -0.56 -14.99 -6.52
C ALA A 63 -1.28 -16.34 -6.52
N ASP A 64 -2.00 -16.67 -5.44
CA ASP A 64 -2.73 -17.92 -5.28
C ASP A 64 -3.86 -18.05 -6.33
N GLN A 65 -4.48 -16.95 -6.75
CA GLN A 65 -5.51 -16.96 -7.82
C GLN A 65 -4.93 -17.14 -9.23
N HIS A 66 -3.65 -16.82 -9.41
CA HIS A 66 -2.96 -16.85 -10.70
C HIS A 66 -1.89 -17.96 -10.76
N GLU A 67 -1.95 -18.94 -9.85
CA GLU A 67 -1.03 -20.06 -9.83
C GLU A 67 -1.24 -21.00 -11.02
N VAL A 68 -0.14 -21.46 -11.62
CA VAL A 68 -0.13 -22.51 -12.62
C VAL A 68 0.68 -23.68 -12.08
N GLY A 69 -0.03 -24.70 -11.62
CA GLY A 69 0.58 -25.81 -10.90
C GLY A 69 0.95 -25.40 -9.48
N ASN A 70 2.24 -25.33 -9.16
CA ASN A 70 2.75 -24.92 -7.84
C ASN A 70 3.63 -23.66 -7.95
N PHE A 71 3.40 -22.84 -8.98
CA PHE A 71 4.16 -21.64 -9.25
C PHE A 71 3.21 -20.51 -9.65
N ALA A 72 3.34 -19.38 -8.98
CA ALA A 72 2.68 -18.14 -9.33
C ALA A 72 3.74 -17.06 -9.58
N CYS A 73 3.45 -16.16 -10.51
CA CYS A 73 4.29 -15.00 -10.79
C CYS A 73 3.48 -13.73 -10.53
N VAL A 74 3.97 -12.88 -9.64
CA VAL A 74 3.45 -11.53 -9.44
C VAL A 74 4.46 -10.57 -10.04
N THR A 75 4.06 -9.82 -11.07
CA THR A 75 4.96 -8.83 -11.66
C THR A 75 5.06 -7.58 -10.78
N PRO A 76 6.12 -6.76 -10.91
CA PRO A 76 6.19 -5.48 -10.20
C PRO A 76 4.97 -4.57 -10.47
N ALA A 77 4.41 -4.62 -11.68
CA ALA A 77 3.21 -3.87 -12.05
C ALA A 77 1.96 -4.39 -11.33
N ASP A 78 1.81 -5.72 -11.18
CA ASP A 78 0.70 -6.32 -10.42
C ASP A 78 0.79 -5.94 -8.95
N SER A 79 1.98 -6.04 -8.35
CA SER A 79 2.23 -5.62 -6.97
C SER A 79 1.88 -4.14 -6.75
N ASP A 80 2.39 -3.24 -7.60
CA ASP A 80 2.10 -1.80 -7.52
C ASP A 80 0.59 -1.53 -7.61
N ARG A 81 -0.10 -2.18 -8.55
CA ARG A 81 -1.56 -2.06 -8.68
C ARG A 81 -2.28 -2.53 -7.41
N ILE A 82 -1.93 -3.70 -6.88
CA ILE A 82 -2.57 -4.27 -5.68
C ILE A 82 -2.35 -3.36 -4.47
N LEU A 83 -1.13 -2.85 -4.28
CA LEU A 83 -0.81 -1.95 -3.17
C LEU A 83 -1.56 -0.63 -3.30
N ARG A 84 -1.63 -0.05 -4.51
CA ARG A 84 -2.41 1.17 -4.74
C ARG A 84 -3.90 0.96 -4.48
N GLU A 85 -4.47 -0.16 -4.91
CA GLU A 85 -5.86 -0.51 -4.62
C GLU A 85 -6.10 -0.70 -3.11
N PHE A 86 -5.18 -1.37 -2.42
CA PHE A 86 -5.29 -1.64 -0.98
C PHE A 86 -5.25 -0.37 -0.12
N TYR A 87 -4.33 0.55 -0.44
CA TYR A 87 -4.13 1.82 0.28
C TYR A 87 -4.92 3.00 -0.33
N GLY A 88 -5.76 2.77 -1.36
CA GLY A 88 -6.49 3.84 -2.03
C GLY A 88 -5.60 4.91 -2.68
N LEU A 89 -4.38 4.55 -3.09
CA LEU A 89 -3.41 5.47 -3.67
C LEU A 89 -3.80 5.85 -5.11
N PRO A 90 -3.50 7.09 -5.56
CA PRO A 90 -3.74 7.49 -6.93
C PRO A 90 -2.96 6.63 -7.92
N ARG A 91 -3.47 6.51 -9.15
CA ARG A 91 -2.70 5.87 -10.22
C ARG A 91 -1.48 6.70 -10.57
N ARG A 92 -0.44 6.06 -11.07
CA ARG A 92 0.79 6.73 -11.49
C ARG A 92 0.48 7.85 -12.50
N GLY A 93 0.85 9.08 -12.15
CA GLY A 93 0.63 10.26 -13.00
C GLY A 93 -0.74 10.92 -12.86
N GLU A 94 -1.68 10.34 -12.11
CA GLU A 94 -2.92 11.00 -11.72
C GLU A 94 -2.69 11.79 -10.43
N THR A 95 -3.18 13.04 -10.38
CA THR A 95 -3.23 13.79 -9.12
C THR A 95 -4.37 13.23 -8.28
N ALA A 96 -4.16 13.02 -6.98
CA ALA A 96 -5.18 12.46 -6.10
C ALA A 96 -6.49 13.27 -6.21
N ALA A 97 -7.50 12.69 -6.86
CA ALA A 97 -8.86 13.20 -6.80
C ALA A 97 -9.39 12.92 -5.38
N PRO A 98 -10.18 13.82 -4.79
CA PRO A 98 -10.80 13.54 -3.51
C PRO A 98 -11.60 12.24 -3.63
N GLY A 99 -11.32 11.29 -2.73
CA GLY A 99 -11.90 9.96 -2.76
C GLY A 99 -13.44 9.97 -2.72
N PRO A 100 -14.10 8.81 -2.93
CA PRO A 100 -15.55 8.71 -3.08
C PRO A 100 -16.38 9.12 -1.84
N LEU A 101 -15.72 9.55 -0.75
CA LEU A 101 -16.33 10.13 0.44
C LEU A 101 -15.88 11.60 0.63
N ALA A 102 -15.84 12.39 -0.44
CA ALA A 102 -15.86 13.84 -0.32
C ALA A 102 -17.22 14.26 0.26
N LEU A 103 -17.39 14.04 1.56
CA LEU A 103 -18.52 14.54 2.32
C LEU A 103 -18.42 16.07 2.29
N ASP A 104 -19.38 16.70 1.64
CA ASP A 104 -19.50 18.15 1.68
C ASP A 104 -19.92 18.52 3.10
N LEU A 105 -19.07 19.26 3.81
CA LEU A 105 -19.39 19.76 5.15
C LEU A 105 -20.61 20.71 5.13
N ALA A 106 -20.96 21.26 3.96
CA ALA A 106 -22.18 22.02 3.78
C ALA A 106 -23.46 21.18 3.98
N ASP A 107 -23.42 19.86 3.76
CA ASP A 107 -24.58 18.98 3.95
C ASP A 107 -24.95 18.78 5.44
N PHE A 108 -24.04 19.12 6.37
CA PHE A 108 -24.25 18.97 7.83
C PHE A 108 -24.60 20.27 8.55
N LEU A 109 -24.53 21.43 7.88
CA LEU A 109 -24.75 22.76 8.48
C LEU A 109 -26.12 23.37 8.14
N GLY A 110 -27.07 22.55 7.68
CA GLY A 110 -28.47 22.94 7.42
C GLY A 110 -29.28 23.21 8.68
#